data_AF-A0A8S1R0U5-F1
#
_entry.id   AF-A0A8S1R0U5-F1
#
_cell.length_a   1.000
_cell.length_b   1.000
_cell.length_c   1.000
_cell.angle_alpha   90.00
_cell.angle_beta   90.00
_cell.angle_gamma   90.00
#
_symmetry.space_group_name_H-M   'P 1'
#
loop_
_entity.id
_entity.type
_entity.pdbx_description
1 polymer ?
#
loop_
_entity_poly.entity_id
_entity_poly.type
_entity_poly.pdbx_seq_one_letter_code
_entity_poly.pdbx_strand_id
1 'polypeptide(L)'
;MEEEFKQKWGFAALQKYVSEREKDKDKPIYKLWHGMNLDELGVPVQENKFPGQPTKIISPFIDDNATQPDPLSKPHDWIKQKLMPRPNSVNRKKEMYSLFSEETNLYIFYNVMDEEQQLFAVENLYSKGWRYNLKKEQWFKEISLINKNLYSGKYFSIANWKIMESSQIDMQESDLCTIEQFFNNQNQ
;
A
#
# COMPACT_ATOMS: atom_id res chain seq x y z
N MET A 1 4.35 33.66 45.78
CA MET A 1 3.14 33.44 44.96
C MET A 1 3.38 33.69 43.47
N GLU A 2 3.78 34.89 43.02
CA GLU A 2 4.02 35.14 41.59
C GLU A 2 5.24 34.39 41.02
N GLU A 3 6.34 34.29 41.76
CA GLU A 3 7.54 33.58 41.29
C GLU A 3 7.30 32.06 41.19
N GLU A 4 6.64 31.46 42.18
CA GLU A 4 6.25 30.04 42.15
C GLU A 4 5.28 29.73 41.00
N PHE A 5 4.38 30.66 40.68
CA PHE A 5 3.50 30.52 39.52
C PHE A 5 4.28 30.57 38.21
N LYS A 6 5.19 31.53 38.04
CA LYS A 6 6.06 31.62 36.84
C LYS A 6 6.99 30.41 36.71
N GLN A 7 7.47 29.86 37.82
CA GLN A 7 8.35 28.71 37.83
C GLN A 7 7.61 27.39 37.53
N LYS A 8 6.30 27.32 37.77
CA LYS A 8 5.47 26.12 37.56
C LYS A 8 4.65 26.16 36.27
N TRP A 9 4.19 27.35 35.85
CA TRP A 9 3.26 27.55 34.74
C TRP A 9 3.76 28.58 33.70
N GLY A 10 4.95 29.14 33.91
CA GLY A 10 5.56 30.06 32.95
C GLY A 10 6.13 29.35 31.72
N PHE A 11 6.44 30.12 30.69
CA PHE A 11 6.98 29.62 29.42
C PHE A 11 8.27 28.81 29.60
N ALA A 12 9.16 29.23 30.51
CA ALA A 12 10.39 28.51 30.82
C ALA A 12 10.12 27.12 31.45
N ALA A 13 9.06 27.00 32.24
CA ALA A 13 8.64 25.72 32.83
C ALA A 13 8.09 24.78 31.76
N LEU A 14 7.29 25.30 30.82
CA LEU A 14 6.79 24.55 29.66
C LEU A 14 7.93 24.09 28.75
N GLN A 15 8.88 24.96 28.43
CA GLN A 15 10.02 24.62 27.58
C GLN A 15 10.87 23.52 28.22
N LYS A 16 11.16 23.63 29.53
CA LYS A 16 11.85 22.58 30.28
C LYS A 16 11.08 21.24 30.27
N TYR A 17 9.77 21.29 30.48
CA TYR A 17 8.89 20.11 30.47
C TYR A 17 8.84 19.41 29.10
N VAL A 18 8.81 20.18 28.01
CA VAL A 18 8.83 19.67 26.62
C VAL A 18 10.19 19.02 26.31
N SER A 19 11.30 19.64 26.72
CA SER A 19 12.66 19.13 26.48
C SER A 19 13.00 17.89 27.31
N GLU A 20 12.58 17.82 28.58
CA GLU A 20 12.84 16.66 29.44
C GLU A 20 12.14 15.38 28.95
N ARG A 21 11.00 15.54 28.27
CA ARG A 21 10.21 14.43 27.72
C ARG A 21 10.64 13.98 26.33
N GLU A 22 11.67 14.57 25.74
CA GLU A 22 12.25 14.04 24.49
C GLU A 22 12.79 12.61 24.62
N LYS A 23 13.05 12.14 25.84
CA LYS A 23 13.43 10.74 26.11
C LYS A 23 12.27 9.76 25.92
N ASP A 24 11.04 10.27 25.91
CA ASP A 24 9.81 9.49 25.77
C ASP A 24 9.22 9.59 24.35
N LYS A 25 10.01 9.97 23.34
CA LYS A 25 9.58 10.16 21.94
C LYS A 25 8.73 9.01 21.39
N ASP A 26 9.06 7.78 21.76
CA ASP A 26 8.38 6.58 21.28
C ASP A 26 7.09 6.25 22.05
N LYS A 27 6.82 6.94 23.16
CA LYS A 27 5.62 6.70 23.97
C LYS A 27 4.41 7.40 23.35
N PRO A 28 3.23 6.77 23.35
CA PRO A 28 2.00 7.37 22.79
C PRO A 28 1.62 8.69 23.48
N ILE A 29 1.99 8.85 24.76
CA ILE A 29 1.72 10.08 25.50
C ILE A 29 2.55 11.26 25.00
N TYR A 30 3.76 11.05 24.46
CA TYR A 30 4.59 12.11 23.90
C TYR A 30 3.93 12.75 22.67
N LYS A 31 3.35 11.93 21.79
CA LYS A 31 2.58 12.39 20.62
C LYS A 31 1.38 13.28 20.98
N LEU A 32 0.76 13.07 22.15
CA LEU A 32 -0.33 13.93 22.65
C LEU A 32 0.15 15.32 23.09
N TRP A 33 1.38 15.44 23.62
CA TRP A 33 1.91 16.72 24.13
C TRP A 33 2.62 17.54 23.07
N HIS A 34 3.33 16.87 22.16
CA HIS A 34 4.18 17.51 21.16
C HIS A 34 3.50 17.62 19.78
N GLY A 35 2.31 17.04 19.67
CA GLY A 35 1.60 16.89 18.40
C GLY A 35 2.12 15.72 17.59
N MET A 36 1.39 15.38 16.54
CA MET A 36 1.78 14.40 15.54
C MET A 36 1.71 15.04 14.16
N ASN A 37 2.55 14.57 13.24
CA ASN A 37 2.43 14.97 11.85
C ASN A 37 1.17 14.31 11.26
N LEU A 38 0.17 15.10 10.87
CA LEU A 38 -1.09 14.59 10.35
C LEU A 38 -0.94 14.02 8.92
N ASP A 39 0.14 14.38 8.21
CA ASP A 39 0.43 13.82 6.89
C ASP A 39 0.80 12.33 6.97
N GLU A 40 1.22 11.84 8.14
CA GLU A 40 1.53 10.43 8.39
C GLU A 40 0.28 9.56 8.53
N LEU A 41 -0.91 10.14 8.67
CA LEU A 41 -2.16 9.41 8.87
C LEU A 41 -2.76 8.85 7.56
N GLY A 42 -2.03 8.93 6.44
CA GLY A 42 -2.50 8.47 5.13
C GLY A 42 -3.71 9.23 4.58
N VAL A 43 -4.22 10.24 5.30
CA VAL A 43 -5.30 11.13 4.86
C VAL A 43 -4.67 12.36 4.21
N PRO A 44 -4.87 12.60 2.91
CA PRO A 44 -4.31 13.77 2.25
C PRO A 44 -4.99 15.06 2.76
N VAL A 45 -4.34 15.75 3.70
CA VAL A 45 -4.83 17.00 4.34
C VAL A 45 -4.99 18.14 3.31
N GLN A 46 -4.30 18.06 2.18
CA GLN A 46 -4.27 19.09 1.14
C GLN A 46 -5.31 18.90 0.02
N GLU A 47 -6.25 17.96 0.16
CA GLU A 47 -7.30 17.83 -0.85
C GLU A 47 -8.22 19.06 -0.84
N ASN A 48 -8.02 19.96 -1.81
CA ASN A 48 -8.96 21.02 -2.22
C ASN A 48 -10.25 20.40 -2.80
N LYS A 49 -10.87 19.45 -2.10
CA LYS A 49 -12.19 18.93 -2.44
C LYS A 49 -13.24 19.88 -1.90
N PHE A 50 -14.23 20.19 -2.73
CA PHE A 50 -15.34 21.05 -2.37
C PHE A 50 -16.05 20.52 -1.10
N PRO A 51 -16.52 21.41 -0.21
CA PRO A 51 -17.24 21.01 0.98
C PRO A 51 -18.45 20.14 0.58
N GLY A 52 -18.46 18.87 1.00
CA GLY A 52 -19.49 17.89 0.67
C GLY A 52 -19.01 16.64 -0.06
N GLN A 53 -17.74 16.55 -0.49
CA GLN A 53 -17.17 15.29 -0.93
C GLN A 53 -16.69 14.47 0.27
N PRO A 54 -17.20 13.24 0.49
CA PRO A 54 -16.69 12.40 1.55
C PRO A 54 -15.24 12.02 1.23
N THR A 55 -14.31 12.42 2.09
CA THR A 55 -13.04 11.72 2.24
C THR A 55 -13.41 10.27 2.53
N LYS A 56 -12.94 9.32 1.70
CA LYS A 56 -13.26 7.89 1.84
C LYS A 56 -12.51 7.31 3.03
N ILE A 57 -12.82 7.79 4.23
CA ILE A 57 -12.32 7.24 5.49
C ILE A 57 -13.10 5.95 5.71
N ILE A 58 -12.39 4.83 5.61
CA ILE A 58 -12.97 3.50 5.78
C ILE A 58 -13.23 3.22 7.25
N SER A 59 -12.28 3.58 8.08
CA SER A 59 -12.28 3.31 9.51
C SER A 59 -11.33 4.29 10.20
N PRO A 60 -11.61 4.71 11.44
CA PRO A 60 -10.68 5.51 12.23
C PRO A 60 -9.39 4.76 12.64
N PHE A 61 -9.26 3.48 12.28
CA PHE A 61 -8.12 2.63 12.59
C PHE A 61 -7.39 2.09 11.34
N ILE A 62 -7.75 2.54 10.15
CA ILE A 62 -7.14 2.09 8.89
C ILE A 62 -6.55 3.30 8.21
N ASP A 63 -5.23 3.29 8.02
CA ASP A 63 -4.46 4.40 7.46
C ASP A 63 -4.64 4.53 5.93
N ASP A 64 -5.19 3.49 5.28
CA ASP A 64 -5.38 3.46 3.83
C ASP A 64 -6.76 3.98 3.39
N ASN A 65 -6.73 4.88 2.41
CA ASN A 65 -7.89 5.26 1.61
C ASN A 65 -8.22 4.14 0.61
N ALA A 66 -8.67 2.97 1.05
CA ALA A 66 -9.08 1.95 0.09
C ALA A 66 -10.26 2.45 -0.75
N THR A 67 -10.29 2.02 -2.01
CA THR A 67 -11.42 2.26 -2.91
C THR A 67 -12.61 1.47 -2.37
N GLN A 68 -13.40 2.06 -1.46
CA GLN A 68 -14.71 1.52 -1.12
C GLN A 68 -15.49 1.37 -2.44
N PRO A 69 -16.03 0.17 -2.76
CA PRO A 69 -17.01 0.07 -3.80
C PRO A 69 -18.18 0.97 -3.39
N ASP A 70 -18.59 1.87 -4.29
CA ASP A 70 -19.70 2.78 -4.05
C ASP A 70 -20.90 1.99 -3.48
N PRO A 71 -21.47 2.38 -2.31
CA PRO A 71 -22.63 1.70 -1.74
C PRO A 71 -23.88 1.81 -2.63
N LEU A 72 -23.86 2.61 -3.70
CA LEU A 72 -25.01 2.78 -4.58
C LEU A 72 -25.05 1.79 -5.77
N SER A 73 -26.16 1.04 -5.78
CA SER A 73 -26.78 0.35 -6.92
C SER A 73 -26.11 -0.91 -7.45
N LYS A 74 -26.25 -2.03 -6.71
CA LYS A 74 -26.23 -3.35 -7.37
C LYS A 74 -27.56 -4.08 -7.10
N PRO A 75 -28.35 -4.39 -8.14
CA PRO A 75 -29.64 -5.07 -7.98
C PRO A 75 -29.46 -6.42 -7.30
N HIS A 76 -30.42 -6.77 -6.45
CA HIS A 76 -30.39 -7.83 -5.43
C HIS A 76 -29.88 -9.22 -5.87
N ASP A 77 -29.84 -9.49 -7.18
CA ASP A 77 -29.42 -10.76 -7.77
C ASP A 77 -27.90 -11.02 -7.74
N TRP A 78 -27.03 -10.00 -7.66
CA TRP A 78 -25.58 -10.23 -7.53
C TRP A 78 -25.18 -10.79 -6.16
N ILE A 79 -26.01 -10.53 -5.12
CA ILE A 79 -25.78 -10.99 -3.74
C ILE A 79 -25.98 -12.50 -3.62
N LYS A 80 -26.81 -13.10 -4.48
CA LYS A 80 -27.07 -14.55 -4.47
C LYS A 80 -25.80 -15.38 -4.72
N GLN A 81 -24.82 -14.83 -5.41
CA GLN A 81 -23.54 -15.51 -5.65
C GLN A 81 -22.64 -15.54 -4.40
N LYS A 82 -22.81 -14.60 -3.46
CA LYS A 82 -22.10 -14.57 -2.17
C LYS A 82 -22.75 -15.46 -1.10
N LEU A 83 -24.04 -15.79 -1.23
CA LEU A 83 -24.79 -16.57 -0.23
C LEU A 83 -24.78 -18.08 -0.48
N MET A 84 -24.20 -18.55 -1.59
CA MET A 84 -23.98 -19.99 -1.78
C MET A 84 -22.61 -20.36 -1.21
N PRO A 85 -22.52 -21.19 -0.16
CA PRO A 85 -21.26 -21.72 0.29
C PRO A 85 -20.72 -22.62 -0.81
N ARG A 86 -19.74 -22.13 -1.59
CA ARG A 86 -18.90 -23.05 -2.39
C ARG A 86 -18.06 -23.83 -1.39
N PRO A 87 -18.01 -25.17 -1.47
CA PRO A 87 -17.23 -25.96 -0.53
C PRO A 87 -15.77 -25.52 -0.60
N ASN A 88 -15.33 -24.97 0.54
CA ASN A 88 -13.98 -24.52 0.82
C ASN A 88 -13.01 -25.69 0.63
N SER A 89 -12.16 -25.63 -0.39
CA SER A 89 -10.82 -26.21 -0.28
C SER A 89 -9.82 -25.09 -0.49
N VAL A 90 -8.94 -24.91 0.50
CA VAL A 90 -7.86 -23.91 0.47
C VAL A 90 -7.01 -24.05 -0.80
N ASN A 91 -6.86 -25.29 -1.29
CA ASN A 91 -6.14 -25.59 -2.54
C ASN A 91 -6.83 -25.06 -3.80
N ARG A 92 -8.18 -25.01 -3.84
CA ARG A 92 -8.90 -24.40 -4.98
C ARG A 92 -8.70 -22.89 -5.07
N LYS A 93 -8.41 -22.21 -3.95
CA LYS A 93 -8.15 -20.77 -3.99
C LYS A 93 -6.91 -20.49 -4.84
N LYS A 94 -5.78 -21.13 -4.53
CA LYS A 94 -4.51 -20.95 -5.26
C LYS A 94 -4.60 -21.36 -6.74
N GLU A 95 -5.21 -22.52 -7.02
CA GLU A 95 -5.44 -23.00 -8.40
C GLU A 95 -6.34 -22.07 -9.22
N MET A 96 -7.31 -21.40 -8.58
CA MET A 96 -8.18 -20.44 -9.26
C MET A 96 -7.41 -19.22 -9.77
N TYR A 97 -6.42 -18.72 -9.02
CA TYR A 97 -5.61 -17.58 -9.46
C TYR A 97 -4.74 -17.91 -10.68
N SER A 98 -4.38 -19.18 -10.87
CA SER A 98 -3.67 -19.61 -12.09
C SER A 98 -4.54 -19.51 -13.34
N LEU A 99 -5.88 -19.59 -13.20
CA LEU A 99 -6.82 -19.43 -14.31
C LEU A 99 -7.02 -17.95 -14.70
N PHE A 100 -6.64 -17.02 -13.83
CA PHE A 100 -6.82 -15.60 -14.11
C PHE A 100 -5.84 -15.08 -15.16
N SER A 101 -6.29 -14.07 -15.89
CA SER A 101 -5.45 -13.35 -16.85
C SER A 101 -4.31 -12.60 -16.13
N GLU A 102 -3.26 -12.24 -16.86
CA GLU A 102 -2.15 -11.45 -16.30
C GLU A 102 -2.65 -10.11 -15.74
N GLU A 103 -3.54 -9.43 -16.48
CA GLU A 103 -4.15 -8.17 -16.07
C GLU A 103 -4.99 -8.31 -14.79
N THR A 104 -5.70 -9.43 -14.63
CA THR A 104 -6.47 -9.70 -13.41
C THR A 104 -5.55 -9.93 -12.20
N ASN A 105 -4.44 -10.64 -12.37
CA ASN A 105 -3.47 -10.82 -11.29
C ASN A 105 -2.78 -9.49 -10.94
N LEU A 106 -2.50 -8.64 -11.92
CA LEU A 106 -2.01 -7.26 -11.69
C LEU A 106 -3.07 -6.41 -10.98
N TYR A 107 -4.34 -6.54 -11.32
CA TYR A 107 -5.44 -5.89 -10.62
C TYR A 107 -5.48 -6.27 -9.14
N ILE A 108 -5.42 -7.58 -8.86
CA ILE A 108 -5.40 -8.10 -7.49
C ILE A 108 -4.19 -7.53 -6.75
N PHE A 109 -3.00 -7.53 -7.36
CA PHE A 109 -1.79 -7.01 -6.75
C PHE A 109 -1.90 -5.55 -6.29
N TYR A 110 -2.50 -4.67 -7.11
CA TYR A 110 -2.57 -3.24 -6.81
C TYR A 110 -3.83 -2.80 -6.05
N ASN A 111 -4.92 -3.57 -6.07
CA ASN A 111 -6.22 -3.12 -5.56
C ASN A 111 -6.79 -3.99 -4.43
N VAL A 112 -6.23 -5.17 -4.18
CA VAL A 112 -6.71 -6.07 -3.13
C VAL A 112 -5.77 -5.99 -1.93
N MET A 113 -6.34 -5.58 -0.79
CA MET A 113 -5.64 -5.42 0.49
C MET A 113 -5.45 -6.74 1.26
N ASP A 114 -5.96 -7.85 0.73
CA ASP A 114 -5.86 -9.16 1.36
C ASP A 114 -4.50 -9.80 0.99
N GLU A 115 -3.61 -9.87 1.97
CA GLU A 115 -2.23 -10.34 1.84
C GLU A 115 -2.15 -11.72 1.17
N GLU A 116 -3.03 -12.66 1.53
CA GLU A 116 -3.01 -14.01 0.94
C GLU A 116 -3.30 -13.96 -0.57
N GLN A 117 -4.26 -13.12 -0.98
CA GLN A 117 -4.65 -13.01 -2.39
C GLN A 117 -3.58 -12.30 -3.20
N GLN A 118 -2.95 -11.28 -2.61
CA GLN A 118 -1.83 -10.57 -3.21
C GLN A 118 -0.65 -11.52 -3.45
N LEU A 119 -0.33 -12.37 -2.48
CA LEU A 119 0.72 -13.39 -2.60
C LEU A 119 0.42 -14.41 -3.70
N PHE A 120 -0.82 -14.92 -3.79
CA PHE A 120 -1.18 -15.84 -4.89
C PHE A 120 -1.12 -15.16 -6.26
N ALA A 121 -1.47 -13.88 -6.35
CA ALA A 121 -1.32 -13.12 -7.59
C ALA A 121 0.16 -12.95 -7.97
N VAL A 122 1.03 -12.62 -7.00
CA VAL A 122 2.48 -12.53 -7.17
C VAL A 122 3.05 -13.85 -7.68
N GLU A 123 2.75 -14.98 -7.02
CA GLU A 123 3.21 -16.31 -7.45
C GLU A 123 2.84 -16.60 -8.91
N ASN A 124 1.61 -16.27 -9.31
CA ASN A 124 1.15 -16.48 -10.68
C ASN A 124 1.76 -15.50 -11.69
N LEU A 125 2.12 -14.29 -11.28
CA LEU A 125 2.86 -13.36 -12.13
C LEU A 125 4.29 -13.87 -12.35
N TYR A 126 4.96 -14.33 -11.29
CA TYR A 126 6.32 -14.90 -11.38
C TYR A 126 6.37 -16.15 -12.26
N SER A 127 5.36 -17.04 -12.17
CA SER A 127 5.27 -18.24 -13.01
C SER A 127 5.06 -17.91 -14.49
N LYS A 128 4.42 -16.78 -14.80
CA LYS A 128 4.24 -16.25 -16.16
C LYS A 128 5.42 -15.40 -16.66
N GLY A 129 6.53 -15.37 -15.92
CA GLY A 129 7.76 -14.68 -16.30
C GLY A 129 7.79 -13.18 -15.98
N TRP A 130 6.83 -12.69 -15.19
CA TRP A 130 6.90 -11.32 -14.68
C TRP A 130 7.90 -11.22 -13.52
N ARG A 131 8.54 -10.05 -13.40
CA ARG A 131 9.46 -9.70 -12.31
C ARG A 131 9.13 -8.30 -11.82
N TYR A 132 9.07 -8.14 -10.50
CA TYR A 132 8.81 -6.85 -9.90
C TYR A 132 10.11 -6.10 -9.62
N ASN A 133 10.15 -4.81 -9.92
CA ASN A 133 11.24 -3.92 -9.53
C ASN A 133 10.80 -3.10 -8.31
N LEU A 134 11.49 -3.24 -7.18
CA LEU A 134 11.15 -2.55 -5.93
C LEU A 134 11.33 -1.04 -6.04
N LYS A 135 12.37 -0.59 -6.73
CA LYS A 135 12.74 0.83 -6.84
C LYS A 135 11.79 1.62 -7.74
N LYS A 136 11.25 0.97 -8.78
CA LYS A 136 10.30 1.56 -9.74
C LYS A 136 8.84 1.22 -9.41
N GLU A 137 8.61 0.34 -8.45
CA GLU A 137 7.29 -0.16 -8.05
C GLU A 137 6.46 -0.71 -9.23
N GLN A 138 7.14 -1.38 -10.16
CA GLN A 138 6.57 -1.78 -11.45
C GLN A 138 6.92 -3.22 -11.81
N TRP A 139 5.99 -3.85 -12.53
CA TRP A 139 6.15 -5.19 -13.09
C TRP A 139 6.73 -5.13 -14.49
N PHE A 140 7.71 -5.99 -14.76
CA PHE A 140 8.41 -6.15 -16.02
C PHE A 140 8.37 -7.59 -16.51
N LYS A 141 8.38 -7.81 -17.82
CA LYS A 141 8.35 -9.13 -18.47
C LYS A 141 9.18 -9.11 -19.75
N GLU A 142 9.74 -10.26 -20.12
CA GLU A 142 10.56 -10.42 -21.34
C GLU A 142 11.74 -9.44 -21.39
N ILE A 143 12.39 -9.26 -20.23
CA ILE A 143 13.48 -8.29 -20.04
C ILE A 143 14.75 -8.81 -20.76
N SER A 144 15.28 -8.00 -21.69
CA SER A 144 16.48 -8.31 -22.46
C SER A 144 17.50 -7.17 -22.33
N LEU A 145 18.73 -7.49 -21.94
CA LEU A 145 19.81 -6.52 -21.79
C LEU A 145 20.26 -6.01 -23.17
N ILE A 146 20.19 -4.71 -23.40
CA ILE A 146 20.68 -4.05 -24.62
C ILE A 146 22.10 -3.54 -24.42
N ASN A 147 22.33 -2.83 -23.31
CA ASN A 147 23.62 -2.22 -22.96
C ASN A 147 23.73 -2.13 -21.44
N LYS A 148 24.90 -1.81 -20.88
CA LYS A 148 25.13 -1.69 -19.42
C LYS A 148 23.95 -1.00 -18.70
N ASN A 149 23.20 -1.76 -17.89
CA ASN A 149 22.00 -1.35 -17.15
C ASN A 149 20.78 -0.88 -17.98
N LEU A 150 20.85 -0.98 -19.31
CA LEU A 150 19.77 -0.63 -20.22
C LEU A 150 19.11 -1.90 -20.75
N TYR A 151 17.83 -2.07 -20.42
CA TYR A 151 17.02 -3.21 -20.81
C TYR A 151 15.91 -2.82 -21.78
N SER A 152 15.49 -3.77 -22.61
CA SER A 152 14.23 -3.73 -23.36
C SER A 152 13.28 -4.76 -22.79
N GLY A 153 11.98 -4.50 -22.88
CA GLY A 153 10.98 -5.47 -22.49
C GLY A 153 9.61 -4.83 -22.34
N LYS A 154 8.69 -5.64 -21.82
CA LYS A 154 7.33 -5.22 -21.50
C LYS A 154 7.27 -4.81 -20.04
N TYR A 155 6.46 -3.79 -19.75
CA TYR A 155 6.17 -3.37 -18.39
C TYR A 155 4.70 -3.03 -18.25
N PHE A 156 4.18 -3.15 -17.04
CA PHE A 156 2.81 -2.76 -16.74
C PHE A 156 2.74 -1.31 -16.29
N SER A 157 2.02 -0.47 -17.03
CA SER A 157 1.78 0.92 -16.65
C SER A 157 0.51 1.02 -15.83
N ILE A 158 0.66 1.38 -14.55
CA ILE A 158 -0.47 1.59 -13.62
C ILE A 158 -1.34 2.76 -14.09
N ALA A 159 -0.72 3.85 -14.54
CA ALA A 159 -1.42 5.07 -14.97
C ALA A 159 -2.35 4.83 -16.18
N ASN A 160 -1.91 4.00 -17.12
CA ASN A 160 -2.69 3.68 -18.33
C ASN A 160 -3.43 2.34 -18.24
N TRP A 161 -3.24 1.59 -17.16
CA TRP A 161 -3.72 0.24 -16.93
C TRP A 161 -3.48 -0.71 -18.13
N LYS A 162 -2.27 -0.66 -18.70
CA LYS A 162 -1.91 -1.43 -19.91
C LYS A 162 -0.47 -1.92 -19.86
N ILE A 163 -0.25 -3.06 -20.52
CA ILE A 163 1.09 -3.56 -20.81
C ILE A 163 1.66 -2.73 -21.96
N MET A 164 2.79 -2.07 -21.69
CA MET A 164 3.51 -1.27 -22.66
C MET A 164 4.88 -1.89 -22.94
N GLU A 165 5.42 -1.63 -24.11
CA GLU A 165 6.78 -2.05 -24.49
C GLU A 165 7.71 -0.85 -24.42
N SER A 166 8.90 -1.05 -23.84
CA SER A 166 9.96 -0.04 -23.83
C SER A 166 11.26 -0.67 -24.26
N SER A 167 11.98 0.04 -25.13
CA SER A 167 13.33 -0.31 -25.57
C SER A 167 14.42 0.35 -24.71
N GLN A 168 14.05 1.19 -23.73
CA GLN A 168 14.99 1.94 -22.91
C GLN A 168 14.54 1.94 -21.44
N ILE A 169 14.79 0.84 -20.76
CA ILE A 169 14.52 0.68 -19.33
C ILE A 169 15.85 0.69 -18.59
N ASP A 170 16.19 1.82 -17.97
CA ASP A 170 17.34 1.89 -17.06
C ASP A 170 17.00 1.17 -15.75
N MET A 171 17.75 0.12 -15.42
CA MET A 171 17.48 -0.74 -14.27
C MET A 171 18.75 -1.45 -13.84
N GLN A 172 18.91 -1.71 -12.54
CA GLN A 172 19.93 -2.64 -12.05
C GLN A 172 19.31 -4.00 -11.75
N GLU A 173 20.04 -5.07 -12.00
CA GLU A 173 19.56 -6.44 -11.73
C GLU A 173 19.29 -6.68 -10.24
N SER A 174 20.02 -5.98 -9.36
CA SER A 174 19.78 -5.97 -7.91
C SER A 174 18.43 -5.37 -7.50
N ASP A 175 17.81 -4.57 -8.36
CA ASP A 175 16.52 -3.94 -8.08
C ASP A 175 15.34 -4.90 -8.37
N LEU A 176 15.60 -6.02 -9.06
CA LEU A 176 14.60 -7.04 -9.34
C LEU A 176 14.38 -7.90 -8.09
N CYS A 177 13.15 -7.90 -7.62
CA CYS A 177 12.75 -8.66 -6.45
C CYS A 177 12.71 -10.16 -6.78
N THR A 178 13.17 -11.01 -5.88
CA THR A 178 12.85 -12.44 -5.91
C THR A 178 11.52 -12.71 -5.23
N ILE A 179 10.90 -13.83 -5.56
CA ILE A 179 9.64 -14.21 -4.91
C ILE A 179 9.83 -14.40 -3.39
N GLU A 180 11.00 -14.88 -2.96
CA GLU A 180 11.36 -15.07 -1.55
C GLU A 180 11.47 -13.75 -0.78
N GLN A 181 11.94 -12.69 -1.43
CA GLN A 181 11.99 -11.35 -0.84
C GLN A 181 10.58 -10.80 -0.57
N PHE A 182 9.59 -11.12 -1.41
CA PHE A 182 8.19 -10.80 -1.12
C PHE A 182 7.67 -11.52 0.12
N PHE A 183 8.03 -12.80 0.30
CA PHE A 183 7.61 -13.58 1.48
C PHE A 183 8.30 -13.14 2.78
N ASN A 184 9.55 -12.67 2.70
CA ASN A 184 10.32 -12.28 3.88
C ASN A 184 9.99 -10.86 4.38
N ASN A 185 9.64 -9.92 3.49
CA ASN A 185 9.31 -8.55 3.87
C ASN A 185 7.96 -8.40 4.62
N GLN A 186 7.13 -9.44 4.65
CA GLN A 186 5.82 -9.44 5.35
C GLN A 186 5.91 -9.94 6.80
N ASN A 187 7.07 -10.46 7.23
CA ASN A 187 7.28 -10.99 8.59
C ASN A 187 8.07 -10.03 9.49
N GLN A 188 8.24 -8.77 9.10
CA GLN A 188 8.86 -7.70 9.89
C GLN A 188 7.82 -6.67 10.30
#